data_AF-A0A699UUS2-F1
#
_entry.id   AF-A0A699UUS2-F1
#
_cell.length_a   1.000
_cell.length_b   1.000
_cell.length_c   1.000
_cell.angle_alpha   90.00
_cell.angle_beta   90.00
_cell.angle_gamma   90.00
#
_symmetry.space_group_name_H-M   'P 1'
#
loop_
_entity.id
_entity.type
_entity.pdbx_description
1 polymer ?
#
loop_
_entity_poly.entity_id
_entity_poly.type
_entity_poly.pdbx_seq_one_letter_code
_entity_poly.pdbx_strand_id
1 'polypeptide(L)'
;QTDEPHLSATTTIVEVLKELPKVSLVNSCLKKLKFHLASFDMVVKERTTATAITEGMWGFEHTKACFRDDIIPFVKALKELFTLIDQCLIDEVTEVQNVFKQMELTVAQHCGEKNKFQNKIENVLQENDRLLTQALSVDIVNLVLYDNVNV
;
A
#
# COMPACT_ATOMS: atom_id res chain seq x y z
N GLN A 1 23.16 -13.58 32.81
CA GLN A 1 23.22 -13.74 31.35
C GLN A 1 22.00 -13.01 30.82
N THR A 2 22.19 -11.76 30.41
CA THR A 2 21.13 -10.81 30.10
C THR A 2 20.92 -10.86 28.60
N ASP A 3 19.99 -11.70 28.15
CA ASP A 3 19.58 -11.73 26.74
C ASP A 3 18.76 -10.47 26.47
N GLU A 4 19.39 -9.52 25.81
CA GLU A 4 18.80 -8.28 25.32
C GLU A 4 18.08 -8.56 24.00
N PRO A 5 16.73 -8.46 23.91
CA PRO A 5 16.00 -8.71 22.67
C PRO A 5 15.53 -7.38 22.09
N HIS A 6 16.46 -6.50 21.75
CA HIS A 6 16.15 -5.26 21.06
C HIS A 6 17.07 -5.18 19.87
N LEU A 7 16.57 -5.54 18.67
CA LEU A 7 17.02 -5.08 17.34
C LEU A 7 16.43 -5.92 16.20
N SER A 8 15.96 -7.15 16.45
CA SER A 8 15.51 -8.06 15.37
C SER A 8 14.16 -7.68 14.75
N ALA A 9 13.20 -7.18 15.53
CA ALA A 9 11.82 -6.94 15.08
C ALA A 9 11.67 -5.72 14.15
N THR A 10 12.53 -4.71 14.28
CA THR A 10 12.45 -3.49 13.45
C THR A 10 12.85 -3.77 11.99
N THR A 11 13.71 -4.77 11.77
CA THR A 11 14.20 -5.14 10.43
C THR A 11 13.08 -5.72 9.55
N THR A 12 12.18 -6.53 10.12
CA THR A 12 11.13 -7.22 9.36
C THR A 12 10.00 -6.29 8.91
N ILE A 13 9.63 -5.28 9.71
CA ILE A 13 8.59 -4.31 9.35
C ILE A 13 9.06 -3.39 8.20
N VAL A 14 10.36 -3.08 8.16
CA VAL A 14 10.98 -2.24 7.12
C VAL A 14 11.13 -2.99 5.79
N GLU A 15 11.30 -4.32 5.82
CA GLU A 15 11.40 -5.13 4.60
C GLU A 15 10.08 -5.21 3.82
N VAL A 16 8.93 -5.36 4.51
CA VAL A 16 7.60 -5.41 3.87
C VAL A 16 7.25 -4.08 3.16
N LEU A 17 7.73 -2.95 3.67
CA LEU A 17 7.42 -1.61 3.12
C LEU A 17 8.30 -1.21 1.92
N LYS A 18 9.32 -2.01 1.56
CA LYS A 18 10.31 -1.62 0.53
C LYS A 18 9.89 -1.95 -0.90
N GLU A 19 8.82 -2.72 -1.08
CA GLU A 19 8.25 -3.08 -2.38
C GLU A 19 6.97 -2.29 -2.67
N LEU A 20 7.10 -0.96 -2.76
CA LEU A 20 6.10 -0.17 -3.47
C LEU A 20 6.12 -0.56 -4.96
N PRO A 21 4.97 -0.65 -5.64
CA PRO A 21 4.93 -0.88 -7.08
C PRO A 21 5.69 0.24 -7.79
N LYS A 22 6.86 -0.08 -8.36
CA LYS A 22 7.83 0.94 -8.81
C LYS A 22 7.47 1.62 -10.13
N VAL A 23 6.44 1.18 -10.85
CA VAL A 23 5.96 1.83 -12.07
C VAL A 23 4.46 1.52 -12.24
N SER A 24 3.60 2.53 -12.24
CA SER A 24 2.19 2.32 -12.58
C SER A 24 2.06 1.99 -14.07
N LEU A 25 1.46 0.85 -14.38
CA LEU A 25 1.10 0.46 -15.74
C LEU A 25 0.12 1.50 -16.34
N VAL A 26 -0.60 2.21 -15.47
CA VAL A 26 -1.42 3.38 -15.79
C VAL A 26 -0.63 4.46 -16.53
N ASN A 27 0.62 4.78 -16.13
CA ASN A 27 1.41 5.82 -16.81
C ASN A 27 1.74 5.44 -18.28
N SER A 28 2.00 4.15 -18.52
CA SER A 28 2.19 3.62 -19.88
C SER A 28 0.91 3.80 -20.70
N CYS A 29 -0.24 3.44 -20.12
CA CYS A 29 -1.54 3.58 -20.77
C CYS A 29 -1.89 5.05 -21.07
N LEU A 30 -1.59 5.98 -20.16
CA LEU A 30 -1.80 7.42 -20.35
C LEU A 30 -0.93 8.00 -21.48
N LYS A 31 0.34 7.57 -21.59
CA LYS A 31 1.20 7.96 -22.71
C LYS A 31 0.65 7.46 -24.05
N LYS A 32 0.13 6.23 -24.07
CA LYS A 32 -0.53 5.65 -25.25
C LYS A 32 -1.81 6.41 -25.62
N LEU A 33 -2.63 6.79 -24.63
CA LEU A 33 -3.82 7.62 -24.84
C LEU A 33 -3.48 8.97 -25.47
N LYS A 34 -2.45 9.65 -24.93
CA LYS A 34 -1.97 10.93 -25.47
C LYS A 34 -1.53 10.80 -26.94
N PHE A 35 -0.85 9.71 -27.29
CA PHE A 35 -0.44 9.43 -28.66
C PHE A 35 -1.63 9.25 -29.61
N HIS A 36 -2.61 8.42 -29.23
CA HIS A 36 -3.82 8.21 -30.04
C HIS A 36 -4.63 9.49 -30.23
N LEU A 37 -4.75 10.31 -29.18
CA LEU A 37 -5.46 11.59 -29.26
C LEU A 37 -4.77 12.59 -30.21
N ALA A 38 -3.45 12.68 -30.16
CA ALA A 38 -2.67 13.53 -31.07
C ALA A 38 -2.79 13.06 -32.53
N SER A 39 -2.75 11.75 -32.78
CA SER A 39 -2.95 11.21 -34.12
C SER A 39 -4.35 11.50 -34.65
N PHE A 40 -5.38 11.39 -33.81
CA PHE A 40 -6.76 11.67 -34.22
C PHE A 40 -6.98 13.16 -34.52
N ASP A 41 -6.46 14.05 -33.69
CA ASP A 41 -6.49 15.50 -33.95
C ASP A 41 -5.89 15.85 -35.31
N MET A 42 -4.79 15.21 -35.69
CA MET A 42 -4.19 15.36 -37.01
C MET A 42 -5.10 14.88 -38.15
N VAL A 43 -5.72 13.69 -38.03
CA VAL A 43 -6.67 13.18 -39.04
C VAL A 43 -7.89 14.10 -39.17
N VAL A 44 -8.44 14.58 -38.05
CA VAL A 44 -9.57 15.52 -38.07
C VAL A 44 -9.19 16.82 -38.77
N LYS A 45 -8.01 17.38 -38.49
CA LYS A 45 -7.51 18.59 -39.17
C LYS A 45 -7.32 18.39 -40.67
N GLU A 46 -6.73 17.27 -41.08
CA GLU A 46 -6.56 16.93 -42.50
C GLU A 46 -7.89 16.85 -43.24
N ARG A 47 -8.89 16.17 -42.64
CA ARG A 47 -10.23 16.01 -43.23
C ARG A 47 -11.07 17.29 -43.20
N THR A 48 -10.88 18.16 -42.22
CA THR A 48 -11.62 19.44 -42.10
C THR A 48 -11.01 20.58 -42.90
N THR A 49 -9.78 20.44 -43.39
CA THR A 49 -9.11 21.45 -44.22
C THR A 49 -9.70 21.47 -45.65
N ALA A 50 -10.61 22.43 -45.89
CA ALA A 50 -11.04 23.03 -47.14
C ALA A 50 -11.33 22.18 -48.42
N THR A 51 -11.46 20.85 -48.36
CA THR A 51 -12.00 20.07 -49.50
C THR A 51 -13.53 20.20 -49.62
N ALA A 52 -14.20 20.66 -48.56
CA ALA A 52 -15.65 20.86 -48.55
C ALA A 52 -16.15 22.11 -49.33
N ILE A 53 -15.26 23.06 -49.66
CA ILE A 53 -15.66 24.32 -50.33
C ILE A 53 -15.78 24.16 -51.86
N THR A 54 -15.06 23.22 -52.47
CA THR A 54 -15.07 22.99 -53.93
C THR A 54 -15.97 21.82 -54.37
N GLU A 55 -16.27 20.85 -53.50
CA GLU A 55 -16.96 19.61 -53.88
C GLU A 55 -18.41 19.51 -53.36
N GLY A 56 -19.24 20.54 -53.59
CA GLY A 56 -20.63 20.66 -53.11
C GLY A 56 -21.62 19.50 -53.42
N MET A 57 -21.16 18.40 -54.03
CA MET A 57 -21.92 17.18 -54.31
C MET A 57 -21.23 15.87 -53.85
N TRP A 58 -19.92 15.89 -53.51
CA TRP A 58 -19.15 14.73 -53.03
C TRP A 58 -19.10 14.62 -51.49
N GLY A 59 -19.53 15.68 -50.80
CA GLY A 59 -19.43 15.81 -49.35
C GLY A 59 -20.14 14.72 -48.52
N PHE A 60 -21.26 14.17 -49.00
CA PHE A 60 -21.98 13.12 -48.25
C PHE A 60 -21.25 11.78 -48.27
N GLU A 61 -20.85 11.28 -49.43
CA GLU A 61 -20.11 10.01 -49.52
C GLU A 61 -18.72 10.12 -48.88
N HIS A 62 -18.06 11.28 -49.00
CA HIS A 62 -16.80 11.54 -48.29
C HIS A 62 -16.97 11.52 -46.77
N THR A 63 -17.97 12.22 -46.23
CA THR A 63 -18.27 12.21 -44.79
C THR A 63 -18.55 10.78 -44.32
N LYS A 64 -19.34 10.03 -45.08
CA LYS A 64 -19.71 8.64 -44.77
C LYS A 64 -18.50 7.70 -44.77
N ALA A 65 -17.54 7.88 -45.70
CA ALA A 65 -16.27 7.15 -45.70
C ALA A 65 -15.40 7.51 -44.49
N CYS A 66 -15.27 8.80 -44.15
CA CYS A 66 -14.55 9.26 -42.96
C CYS A 66 -15.10 8.64 -41.66
N PHE A 67 -16.43 8.56 -41.51
CA PHE A 67 -17.01 7.87 -40.36
C PHE A 67 -16.65 6.39 -40.32
N ARG A 68 -16.70 5.70 -41.45
CA ARG A 68 -16.45 4.25 -41.53
C ARG A 68 -14.99 3.88 -41.34
N ASP A 69 -14.09 4.63 -41.96
CA ASP A 69 -12.68 4.25 -42.08
C ASP A 69 -11.81 4.89 -40.99
N ASP A 70 -12.18 6.08 -40.49
CA ASP A 70 -11.38 6.83 -39.53
C ASP A 70 -12.04 6.85 -38.14
N ILE A 71 -13.30 7.32 -38.03
CA ILE A 71 -13.94 7.57 -36.73
C ILE A 71 -14.33 6.28 -36.01
N ILE A 72 -14.99 5.33 -36.69
CA ILE A 72 -15.41 4.07 -36.07
C ILE A 72 -14.21 3.27 -35.53
N PRO A 73 -13.11 3.06 -36.31
CA PRO A 73 -11.93 2.38 -35.79
C PRO A 73 -11.25 3.14 -34.64
N PHE A 74 -11.19 4.47 -34.69
CA PHE A 74 -10.65 5.27 -33.59
C PHE A 74 -11.44 5.08 -32.29
N VAL A 75 -12.79 5.19 -32.35
CA VAL A 75 -13.64 4.98 -31.17
C VAL A 75 -13.50 3.56 -30.63
N LYS A 76 -13.35 2.57 -31.51
CA LYS A 76 -13.08 1.19 -31.09
C LYS A 76 -11.74 1.07 -30.34
N ALA A 77 -10.66 1.60 -30.89
CA ALA A 77 -9.35 1.60 -30.25
C ALA A 77 -9.36 2.37 -28.92
N LEU A 78 -10.09 3.48 -28.85
CA LEU A 78 -10.26 4.27 -27.63
C LEU A 78 -11.00 3.46 -26.55
N LYS A 79 -12.06 2.74 -26.92
CA LYS A 79 -12.78 1.85 -26.00
C LYS A 79 -11.89 0.74 -25.46
N GLU A 80 -11.12 0.08 -26.32
CA GLU A 80 -10.15 -0.96 -25.91
C GLU A 80 -9.09 -0.41 -24.95
N LEU A 81 -8.61 0.82 -25.20
CA LEU A 81 -7.65 1.48 -24.33
C LEU A 81 -8.24 1.84 -22.96
N PHE A 82 -9.48 2.33 -22.90
CA PHE A 82 -10.16 2.57 -21.63
C PHE A 82 -10.37 1.28 -20.84
N THR A 83 -10.79 0.19 -21.49
CA THR A 83 -10.88 -1.12 -20.82
C THR A 83 -9.53 -1.55 -20.25
N LEU A 84 -8.43 -1.31 -20.97
CA LEU A 84 -7.08 -1.62 -20.46
C LEU A 84 -6.72 -0.75 -19.26
N ILE A 85 -7.01 0.56 -19.31
CA ILE A 85 -6.78 1.48 -18.18
C ILE A 85 -7.56 1.03 -16.95
N ASP A 86 -8.85 0.70 -17.12
CA ASP A 86 -9.71 0.24 -16.03
C ASP A 86 -9.13 -1.02 -15.38
N GLN A 87 -8.71 -2.00 -16.19
CA GLN A 87 -8.07 -3.21 -15.67
C GLN A 87 -6.76 -2.91 -14.94
N CYS A 88 -5.89 -2.05 -15.50
CA CYS A 88 -4.65 -1.65 -14.85
C CYS A 88 -4.90 -1.00 -13.48
N LEU A 89 -5.92 -0.13 -13.40
CA LEU A 89 -6.30 0.53 -12.14
C LEU A 89 -6.82 -0.49 -11.13
N ILE A 90 -7.65 -1.44 -11.55
CA ILE A 90 -8.14 -2.52 -10.69
C ILE A 90 -6.97 -3.35 -10.14
N ASP A 91 -6.02 -3.71 -11.00
CA ASP A 91 -4.85 -4.51 -10.60
C ASP A 91 -3.97 -3.74 -9.60
N GLU A 92 -3.64 -2.48 -9.89
CA GLU A 92 -2.84 -1.62 -8.99
C GLU A 92 -3.52 -1.41 -7.63
N VAL A 93 -4.83 -1.14 -7.62
CA VAL A 93 -5.60 -1.00 -6.37
C VAL A 93 -5.62 -2.32 -5.59
N THR A 94 -5.74 -3.45 -6.28
CA THR A 94 -5.75 -4.77 -5.65
C THR A 94 -4.40 -5.11 -5.03
N GLU A 95 -3.28 -4.79 -5.71
CA GLU A 95 -1.93 -4.95 -5.16
C GLU A 95 -1.75 -4.12 -3.88
N VAL A 96 -2.11 -2.84 -3.92
CA VAL A 96 -2.02 -1.95 -2.75
C VAL A 96 -2.88 -2.48 -1.61
N GLN A 97 -4.11 -2.92 -1.89
CA GLN A 97 -4.98 -3.52 -0.87
C GLN A 97 -4.37 -4.79 -0.27
N ASN A 98 -3.71 -5.62 -1.07
CA ASN A 98 -3.05 -6.83 -0.57
C ASN A 98 -1.87 -6.48 0.36
N VAL A 99 -1.04 -5.51 -0.02
CA VAL A 99 0.05 -5.01 0.83
C VAL A 99 -0.50 -4.48 2.16
N PHE A 100 -1.58 -3.70 2.12
CA PHE A 100 -2.23 -3.20 3.34
C PHE A 100 -2.75 -4.33 4.23
N LYS A 101 -3.38 -5.36 3.66
CA LYS A 101 -3.85 -6.53 4.42
C LYS A 101 -2.69 -7.28 5.09
N GLN A 102 -1.56 -7.46 4.39
CA GLN A 102 -0.38 -8.08 4.98
C GLN A 102 0.18 -7.24 6.13
N MET A 103 0.27 -5.91 5.94
CA MET A 103 0.71 -5.00 6.99
C MET A 103 -0.19 -5.05 8.22
N GLU A 104 -1.51 -5.08 8.03
CA GLU A 104 -2.49 -5.18 9.13
C GLU A 104 -2.31 -6.48 9.92
N LEU A 105 -2.13 -7.61 9.24
CA LEU A 105 -1.86 -8.91 9.87
C LEU A 105 -0.55 -8.90 10.67
N THR A 106 0.53 -8.36 10.08
CA THR A 106 1.83 -8.26 10.77
C THR A 106 1.74 -7.37 12.01
N VAL A 107 1.03 -6.24 11.92
CA VAL A 107 0.83 -5.33 13.07
C VAL A 107 0.00 -6.00 14.16
N ALA A 108 -1.07 -6.72 13.80
CA ALA A 108 -1.90 -7.45 14.75
C ALA A 108 -1.10 -8.53 15.50
N GLN A 109 -0.27 -9.30 14.78
CA GLN A 109 0.62 -10.29 15.38
C GLN A 109 1.62 -9.64 16.35
N HIS A 110 2.30 -8.58 15.91
CA HIS A 110 3.26 -7.86 16.74
C HIS A 110 2.61 -7.28 18.01
N CYS A 111 1.37 -6.78 17.91
CA CYS A 111 0.59 -6.34 19.07
C CYS A 111 0.34 -7.49 20.06
N GLY A 112 -0.04 -8.67 19.56
CA GLY A 112 -0.21 -9.87 20.38
C GLY A 112 1.07 -10.29 21.12
N GLU A 113 2.21 -10.27 20.43
CA GLU A 113 3.52 -10.58 21.01
C GLU A 113 3.94 -9.55 22.07
N LYS A 114 3.74 -8.26 21.79
CA LYS A 114 3.98 -7.16 22.74
C LYS A 114 3.18 -7.34 24.03
N ASN A 115 1.89 -7.65 23.93
CA ASN A 115 1.03 -7.86 25.10
C ASN A 115 1.51 -9.06 25.93
N LYS A 116 1.94 -10.15 25.28
CA LYS A 116 2.51 -11.32 25.97
C LYS A 116 3.78 -10.96 26.74
N PHE A 117 4.63 -10.13 26.17
CA PHE A 117 5.86 -9.66 26.84
C PHE A 117 5.54 -8.73 28.02
N GLN A 118 4.61 -7.79 27.84
CA GLN A 118 4.14 -6.92 28.92
C GLN A 118 3.60 -7.72 30.11
N ASN A 119 2.76 -8.73 29.86
CA ASN A 119 2.24 -9.61 30.92
C ASN A 119 3.36 -10.36 31.67
N LYS A 120 4.42 -10.80 30.96
CA LYS A 120 5.57 -11.44 31.60
C LYS A 120 6.33 -10.48 32.51
N ILE A 121 6.55 -9.24 32.07
CA ILE A 121 7.19 -8.21 32.89
C ILE A 121 6.37 -7.94 34.14
N GLU A 122 5.06 -7.74 34.00
CA GLU A 122 4.16 -7.49 35.12
C GLU A 122 4.23 -8.61 36.16
N ASN A 123 4.20 -9.87 35.73
CA ASN A 123 4.32 -11.02 36.63
C ASN A 123 5.68 -11.04 37.37
N VAL A 124 6.78 -10.70 36.69
CA VAL A 124 8.12 -10.65 37.30
C VAL A 124 8.22 -9.51 38.32
N LEU A 125 7.65 -8.34 38.01
CA LEU A 125 7.60 -7.21 38.94
C LEU A 125 6.82 -7.57 40.20
N GLN A 126 5.64 -8.18 40.05
CA GLN A 126 4.81 -8.62 41.18
C GLN A 126 5.53 -9.67 42.06
N GLU A 127 6.23 -10.62 41.45
CA GLU A 127 7.01 -11.61 42.20
C GLU A 127 8.19 -10.96 42.95
N ASN A 128 8.91 -10.04 42.30
CA ASN A 128 10.00 -9.30 42.93
C ASN A 128 9.52 -8.48 44.14
N ASP A 129 8.39 -7.78 44.03
CA ASP A 129 7.80 -7.01 45.14
C ASP A 129 7.43 -7.91 46.32
N ARG A 130 6.89 -9.11 46.04
CA ARG A 130 6.59 -10.12 47.06
C ARG A 130 7.86 -10.60 47.77
N LEU A 131 8.89 -10.96 47.02
CA LEU A 131 10.17 -11.42 47.58
C LEU A 131 10.86 -10.33 48.39
N LEU A 132 10.85 -9.09 47.90
CA LEU A 132 11.40 -7.93 48.61
C LEU A 132 10.69 -7.72 49.94
N THR A 133 9.36 -7.80 49.95
CA THR A 133 8.55 -7.70 51.18
C THR A 133 8.89 -8.81 52.18
N GLN A 134 9.06 -10.06 51.71
CA GLN A 134 9.46 -11.18 52.55
C GLN A 134 10.86 -10.99 53.13
N ALA A 135 11.84 -10.56 52.33
CA ALA A 135 13.21 -10.32 52.77
C ALA A 135 13.26 -9.22 53.85
N LEU A 136 12.60 -8.09 53.61
CA LEU A 136 12.50 -7.00 54.59
C LEU A 136 11.83 -7.45 55.89
N SER A 137 10.76 -8.25 55.80
CA SER A 137 10.10 -8.79 57.01
C SER A 137 11.03 -9.71 57.81
N VAL A 138 11.83 -10.54 57.15
CA VAL A 138 12.81 -11.42 57.81
C VAL A 138 13.90 -10.60 58.49
N ASP A 139 14.44 -9.58 57.81
CA ASP A 139 15.47 -8.71 58.37
C ASP A 139 14.97 -7.94 59.60
N ILE A 140 13.73 -7.43 59.56
CA ILE A 140 13.10 -6.77 60.72
C ILE A 140 12.95 -7.73 61.90
N VAL A 141 12.46 -8.95 61.67
CA VAL A 141 12.31 -9.97 62.74
C VAL A 141 13.67 -10.32 63.34
N ASN A 142 14.70 -10.48 62.51
CA ASN A 142 16.05 -10.76 62.97
C ASN A 142 16.59 -9.63 63.84
N LEU A 143 16.45 -8.38 63.43
CA LEU A 143 16.87 -7.21 64.22
C LEU A 143 16.18 -7.17 65.60
N VAL A 144 14.84 -7.33 65.64
CA VAL A 144 14.08 -7.37 66.89
C VAL A 144 14.53 -8.51 67.80
N LEU A 145 14.83 -9.69 67.23
CA LEU A 145 15.32 -10.83 68.01
C LEU A 145 16.72 -10.56 68.60
N TYR A 146 17.65 -10.00 67.81
CA TYR A 146 19.00 -9.66 68.28
C TYR A 146 18.99 -8.66 69.44
N ASP A 147 18.13 -7.64 69.38
CA ASP A 147 17.99 -6.66 70.46
C ASP A 147 17.44 -7.30 71.75
N ASN A 148 16.48 -8.23 71.64
CA ASN A 148 15.88 -8.90 72.81
C ASN A 148 16.82 -9.91 73.49
N VAL A 149 17.77 -10.52 72.77
CA VAL A 149 18.70 -11.54 73.33
C VAL A 149 19.92 -10.90 74.01
N ASN A 150 20.24 -9.65 73.67
CA ASN A 150 21.37 -8.90 74.26
C ASN A 150 20.97 -8.06 75.51
N VAL A 151 19.77 -8.28 76.06
CA VAL A 151 19.27 -7.74 77.34
C VAL A 151 19.36 -8.82 78.42
#